data_AF-A0A5B1R7D1-F1
#
_entry.id   AF-A0A5B1R7D1-F1
#
_cell.length_a   1.000
_cell.length_b   1.000
_cell.length_c   1.000
_cell.angle_alpha   90.00
_cell.angle_beta   90.00
_cell.angle_gamma   90.00
#
_symmetry.space_group_name_H-M   'P 1'
#
loop_
_entity.id
_entity.type
_entity.pdbx_description
1 polymer ?
#
loop_
_entity_poly.entity_id
_entity_poly.type
_entity_poly.pdbx_seq_one_letter_code
_entity_poly.pdbx_strand_id
1 'polypeptide(L)'
;MANNEPFSSKSKPLEVCVARLEDALRDAVYQKDAAEKQLTREKEDFERQISRLKEDMAVEAKRTEQDLKEARRMCDELRAVMTKREKEAERDRAEWKERALRTELELSRGRTGKTEKSPMLVRSSTAASLPTPTSVTQPISEVKVKIESSEPSLKRPRSSHGQSPSEQNEADPKHRRLTKDEEPQGGIIGLHNPEVKVKEGQSSALAKDAMTLHTTSEPHAWTPEIPFFIKNCNSCLYHRIANIPFFSVQMPNDFSPASIPRPFIMDKYGVNGDVFVRVHSQLNVPPGSTRYMLLPPYNCSPCLPYRPGAPGVMLTNDADILGRGPVSLWIKQSAGKNSWRYFGNYELSRSKTPLTAAEARGLDEIHALIFQISPLRRPGRGQECYQPSNGTATQNFDQKSPVNLKPDDILEALQSWEETLNVVTMRCVGYDYDFLKDIEARWGAWKVEEARHKLMV
;
A
#
# COMPACT_ATOMS: atom_id res chain seq x y z
N MET A 1 -66.52 41.52 22.45
CA MET A 1 -67.15 40.74 23.53
C MET A 1 -66.48 39.38 23.55
N ALA A 2 -65.54 39.16 24.48
CA ALA A 2 -64.80 37.91 24.60
C ALA A 2 -65.43 37.10 25.75
N ASN A 3 -65.95 35.92 25.42
CA ASN A 3 -66.52 34.99 26.38
C ASN A 3 -65.38 34.31 27.16
N ASN A 4 -65.21 34.69 28.42
CA ASN A 4 -64.40 33.97 29.39
C ASN A 4 -65.19 32.74 29.84
N GLU A 5 -64.93 31.58 29.22
CA GLU A 5 -65.36 30.31 29.80
C GLU A 5 -64.45 29.94 30.99
N PRO A 6 -65.02 29.56 32.14
CA PRO A 6 -64.24 29.10 33.28
C PRO A 6 -63.67 27.71 33.00
N PHE A 7 -62.34 27.61 32.93
CA PHE A 7 -61.63 26.34 32.92
C PHE A 7 -61.90 25.58 34.22
N SER A 8 -62.89 24.69 34.18
CA SER A 8 -63.13 23.67 35.21
C SER A 8 -62.02 22.64 35.14
N SER A 9 -60.93 22.89 35.87
CA SER A 9 -59.81 21.97 36.03
C SER A 9 -60.24 20.81 36.95
N LYS A 10 -60.92 19.83 36.36
CA LYS A 10 -61.09 18.50 36.97
C LYS A 10 -59.72 17.83 37.03
N SER A 11 -58.97 18.08 38.10
CA SER A 11 -57.72 17.37 38.38
C SER A 11 -58.05 15.88 38.49
N LYS A 12 -57.47 15.08 37.59
CA LYS A 12 -57.52 13.64 37.74
C LYS A 12 -56.82 13.29 39.06
N PRO A 13 -57.38 12.37 39.87
CA PRO A 13 -56.73 11.96 41.11
C PRO A 13 -55.34 11.40 40.80
N LEU A 14 -54.33 11.89 41.54
CA LEU A 14 -52.92 11.55 41.34
C LEU A 14 -52.66 10.04 41.35
N GLU A 15 -53.46 9.28 42.10
CA GLU A 15 -53.42 7.83 42.21
C GLU A 15 -53.58 7.13 40.84
N VAL A 16 -54.46 7.63 39.98
CA VAL A 16 -54.68 7.07 38.64
C VAL A 16 -53.46 7.30 37.73
N CYS A 17 -52.78 8.44 37.90
CA CYS A 17 -51.55 8.73 37.17
C CYS A 17 -50.39 7.83 37.63
N VAL A 18 -50.27 7.57 38.93
CA VAL A 18 -49.25 6.68 39.49
C VAL A 18 -49.44 5.25 39.00
N ALA A 19 -50.65 4.69 39.09
CA ALA A 19 -50.94 3.34 38.61
C ALA A 19 -50.59 3.16 37.12
N ARG A 20 -50.94 4.14 36.28
CA ARG A 20 -50.60 4.11 34.85
C ARG A 20 -49.08 4.17 34.60
N LEU A 21 -48.34 4.95 35.39
CA LEU A 21 -46.89 5.02 35.27
C LEU A 21 -46.22 3.71 35.71
N GLU A 22 -46.75 3.05 36.75
CA GLU A 22 -46.29 1.73 37.18
C GLU A 22 -46.54 0.65 36.12
N ASP A 23 -47.71 0.64 35.48
CA ASP A 23 -48.01 -0.26 34.36
C ASP A 23 -47.07 -0.01 33.18
N ALA A 24 -46.87 1.26 32.80
CA ALA A 24 -45.94 1.62 31.73
C ALA A 24 -44.50 1.21 32.05
N LEU A 25 -44.09 1.30 33.32
CA LEU A 25 -42.77 0.84 33.76
C LEU A 25 -42.64 -0.68 33.68
N ARG A 26 -43.67 -1.43 34.09
CA ARG A 26 -43.71 -2.90 33.95
C ARG A 26 -43.61 -3.32 32.48
N ASP A 27 -44.36 -2.67 31.60
CA ASP A 27 -44.33 -2.93 30.16
C ASP A 27 -42.95 -2.62 29.57
N ALA A 28 -42.33 -1.50 29.96
CA ALA A 28 -41.00 -1.12 29.50
C ALA A 28 -39.93 -2.13 29.95
N VAL A 29 -40.00 -2.63 31.19
CA VAL A 29 -39.12 -3.69 31.69
C VAL A 29 -39.30 -4.98 30.89
N TYR A 30 -40.54 -5.39 30.64
CA TYR A 30 -40.83 -6.58 29.82
C TYR A 30 -40.29 -6.44 28.40
N GLN A 31 -40.48 -5.28 27.75
CA GLN A 31 -39.95 -5.02 26.41
C GLN A 31 -38.41 -5.04 26.38
N LYS A 32 -37.76 -4.48 27.40
CA LYS A 32 -36.31 -4.53 27.53
C LYS A 32 -35.82 -5.98 27.64
N ASP A 33 -36.42 -6.79 28.52
CA ASP A 33 -36.04 -8.19 28.70
C ASP A 33 -36.28 -9.03 27.43
N ALA A 34 -37.36 -8.73 26.69
CA ALA A 34 -37.64 -9.36 25.40
C ALA A 34 -36.59 -9.00 24.34
N ALA A 35 -36.19 -7.72 24.27
CA ALA A 35 -35.15 -7.25 23.35
C ALA A 35 -33.77 -7.83 23.69
N GLU A 36 -33.42 -7.93 24.98
CA GLU A 36 -32.16 -8.56 25.41
C GLU A 36 -32.12 -10.05 25.03
N LYS A 37 -33.23 -10.79 25.21
CA LYS A 37 -33.33 -12.19 24.76
C LYS A 37 -33.25 -12.35 23.25
N GLN A 38 -33.76 -11.39 22.49
CA GLN A 38 -33.65 -11.42 21.03
C GLN A 38 -32.20 -11.16 20.60
N LEU A 39 -31.54 -10.18 21.22
CA LEU A 39 -30.13 -9.86 20.92
C LEU A 39 -29.19 -11.03 21.24
N THR A 40 -29.42 -11.77 22.33
CA THR A 40 -28.60 -12.95 22.65
C THR A 40 -28.77 -14.06 21.60
N ARG A 41 -30.00 -14.32 21.15
CA ARG A 41 -30.26 -15.31 20.08
C ARG A 41 -29.58 -14.93 18.76
N GLU A 42 -29.71 -13.67 18.35
CA GLU A 42 -29.07 -13.18 17.12
C GLU A 42 -27.55 -13.27 17.21
N LYS A 43 -26.97 -12.92 18.38
CA LYS A 43 -25.53 -13.07 18.62
C LYS A 43 -25.08 -14.53 18.48
N GLU A 44 -25.78 -15.48 19.09
CA GLU A 44 -25.48 -16.91 18.96
C GLU A 44 -25.56 -17.40 17.51
N ASP A 45 -26.55 -16.93 16.75
CA ASP A 45 -26.70 -17.30 15.34
C ASP A 45 -25.57 -16.71 14.47
N PHE A 46 -25.15 -15.48 14.71
CA PHE A 46 -23.97 -14.91 14.04
C PHE A 46 -22.69 -15.67 14.40
N GLU A 47 -22.51 -16.05 15.66
CA GLU A 47 -21.36 -16.87 16.08
C GLU A 47 -21.34 -18.24 15.38
N ARG A 48 -22.51 -18.87 15.21
CA ARG A 48 -22.65 -20.11 14.43
C ARG A 48 -22.32 -19.89 12.95
N GLN A 49 -22.79 -18.79 12.34
CA GLN A 49 -22.49 -18.47 10.95
C GLN A 49 -20.98 -18.22 10.73
N ILE A 50 -20.35 -17.44 11.62
CA ILE A 50 -18.90 -17.19 11.58
C ILE A 50 -18.13 -18.51 11.73
N SER A 51 -18.60 -19.41 12.59
CA SER A 51 -17.95 -20.71 12.79
C SER A 51 -18.00 -21.59 11.53
N ARG A 52 -19.16 -21.66 10.86
CA ARG A 52 -19.29 -22.38 9.57
C ARG A 52 -18.40 -21.77 8.49
N LEU A 53 -18.39 -20.45 8.37
CA LEU A 53 -17.56 -19.76 7.38
C LEU A 53 -16.06 -20.01 7.61
N LYS A 54 -15.62 -20.04 8.87
CA LYS A 54 -14.23 -20.39 9.22
C LYS A 54 -13.89 -21.83 8.84
N GLU A 55 -14.81 -22.77 9.04
CA GLU A 55 -14.63 -24.17 8.65
C GLU A 55 -14.52 -24.31 7.13
N ASP A 56 -15.43 -23.68 6.38
CA ASP A 56 -15.41 -23.67 4.91
C ASP A 56 -14.10 -23.08 4.38
N MET A 57 -13.65 -21.95 4.94
CA MET A 57 -12.37 -21.35 4.57
C MET A 57 -11.18 -22.27 4.88
N ALA A 58 -11.21 -23.02 5.98
CA ALA A 58 -10.15 -23.96 6.33
C ALA A 58 -10.12 -25.16 5.38
N VAL A 59 -11.28 -25.64 4.93
CA VAL A 59 -11.39 -26.70 3.92
C VAL A 59 -10.84 -26.23 2.58
N GLU A 60 -11.21 -25.03 2.13
CA GLU A 60 -10.73 -24.47 0.87
C GLU A 60 -9.22 -24.17 0.91
N ALA A 61 -8.70 -23.70 2.04
CA ALA A 61 -7.26 -23.52 2.24
C ALA A 61 -6.49 -24.85 2.12
N LYS A 62 -7.01 -25.94 2.69
CA LYS A 62 -6.41 -27.28 2.53
C LYS A 62 -6.45 -27.77 1.09
N ARG A 63 -7.55 -27.52 0.38
CA ARG A 63 -7.71 -27.88 -1.03
C ARG A 63 -6.68 -27.17 -1.91
N THR A 64 -6.58 -25.85 -1.78
CA THR A 64 -5.61 -25.04 -2.51
C THR A 64 -4.16 -25.40 -2.16
N GLU A 65 -3.86 -25.76 -0.90
CA GLU A 65 -2.55 -26.28 -0.51
C GLU A 65 -2.22 -27.61 -1.22
N GLN A 66 -3.20 -28.51 -1.35
CA GLN A 66 -3.04 -29.77 -2.08
C GLN A 66 -2.79 -29.52 -3.57
N ASP A 67 -3.60 -28.67 -4.21
CA ASP A 67 -3.43 -28.31 -5.63
C ASP A 67 -2.04 -27.71 -5.89
N LEU A 68 -1.54 -26.85 -4.99
CA LEU A 68 -0.18 -26.31 -5.08
C LEU A 68 0.91 -27.38 -4.92
N LYS A 69 0.70 -28.38 -4.06
CA LYS A 69 1.63 -29.52 -3.92
C LYS A 69 1.65 -30.36 -5.19
N GLU A 70 0.50 -30.60 -5.82
CA GLU A 70 0.41 -31.33 -7.08
C GLU A 70 1.05 -30.56 -8.23
N ALA A 71 0.80 -29.25 -8.34
CA ALA A 71 1.45 -28.38 -9.32
C ALA A 71 2.98 -28.38 -9.17
N ARG A 72 3.50 -28.32 -7.94
CA ARG A 72 4.95 -28.41 -7.67
C ARG A 72 5.53 -29.75 -8.15
N ARG A 73 4.85 -30.88 -7.87
CA ARG A 73 5.26 -32.20 -8.37
C ARG A 73 5.33 -32.24 -9.89
N MET A 74 4.30 -31.73 -10.58
CA MET A 74 4.30 -31.66 -12.04
C MET A 74 5.45 -30.81 -12.60
N CYS A 75 5.74 -29.66 -11.97
CA CYS A 75 6.88 -28.82 -12.36
C CYS A 75 8.22 -29.54 -12.17
N ASP A 76 8.40 -30.29 -11.09
CA ASP A 76 9.62 -31.05 -10.82
C ASP A 76 9.78 -32.22 -11.81
N GLU A 77 8.68 -32.91 -12.15
CA GLU A 77 8.66 -33.94 -13.20
C GLU A 77 9.04 -33.37 -14.56
N LEU A 78 8.47 -32.21 -14.95
CA LEU A 78 8.79 -31.54 -16.20
C LEU A 78 10.28 -31.12 -16.24
N ARG A 79 10.82 -30.62 -15.12
CA ARG A 79 12.24 -30.29 -15.00
C ARG A 79 13.14 -31.52 -15.17
N ALA A 80 12.74 -32.66 -14.60
CA ALA A 80 13.45 -33.93 -14.79
C ALA A 80 13.41 -34.40 -16.27
N VAL A 81 12.27 -34.25 -16.95
CA VAL A 81 12.16 -34.57 -18.39
C VAL A 81 13.04 -33.66 -19.23
N MET A 82 13.04 -32.35 -18.95
CA MET A 82 13.85 -31.37 -19.69
C MET A 82 15.35 -31.65 -19.54
N THR A 83 15.82 -31.91 -18.32
CA THR A 83 17.23 -32.26 -18.07
C THR A 83 17.63 -33.59 -18.72
N LYS A 84 16.73 -34.58 -18.78
CA LYS A 84 16.96 -35.83 -19.52
C LYS A 84 17.10 -35.56 -21.03
N ARG A 85 16.20 -34.75 -21.59
CA ARG A 85 16.20 -34.37 -23.01
C ARG A 85 17.44 -33.57 -23.41
N GLU A 86 17.91 -32.69 -22.53
CA GLU A 86 19.15 -31.94 -22.73
C GLU A 86 20.37 -32.86 -22.80
N LYS A 87 20.46 -33.84 -21.89
CA LYS A 87 21.51 -34.87 -21.92
C LYS A 87 21.44 -35.79 -23.14
N GLU A 88 20.25 -36.08 -23.65
CA GLU A 88 20.08 -36.81 -24.92
C GLU A 88 20.57 -35.97 -26.10
N ALA A 89 20.18 -34.70 -26.17
CA ALA A 89 20.65 -33.78 -27.21
C ALA A 89 22.17 -33.57 -27.17
N GLU A 90 22.79 -33.57 -25.99
CA GLU A 90 24.25 -33.50 -25.84
C GLU A 90 24.95 -34.76 -26.37
N ARG A 91 24.38 -35.95 -26.10
CA ARG A 91 24.86 -37.22 -26.67
C ARG A 91 24.75 -37.24 -28.20
N ASP A 92 23.61 -36.82 -28.75
CA ASP A 92 23.41 -36.74 -30.20
C ASP A 92 24.41 -35.78 -30.87
N ARG A 93 24.70 -34.65 -30.22
CA ARG A 93 25.73 -33.70 -30.68
C ARG A 93 27.13 -34.31 -30.64
N ALA A 94 27.45 -35.08 -29.61
CA ALA A 94 28.73 -35.77 -29.49
C ALA A 94 28.89 -36.86 -30.58
N GLU A 95 27.87 -37.69 -30.81
CA GLU A 95 27.84 -38.68 -31.88
C GLU A 95 27.99 -38.04 -33.26
N TRP A 96 27.30 -36.92 -33.50
CA TRP A 96 27.39 -36.19 -34.77
C TRP A 96 28.82 -35.68 -35.02
N LYS A 97 29.46 -35.09 -33.99
CA LYS A 97 30.87 -34.66 -34.07
C LYS A 97 31.81 -35.84 -34.36
N GLU A 98 31.59 -36.99 -33.73
CA GLU A 98 32.41 -38.18 -33.99
C GLU A 98 32.24 -38.69 -35.44
N ARG A 99 31.00 -38.76 -35.95
CA ARG A 99 30.74 -39.15 -37.35
C ARG A 99 31.39 -38.16 -38.33
N ALA A 100 31.32 -36.87 -38.05
CA ALA A 100 31.97 -35.84 -38.86
C ALA A 100 33.49 -36.05 -38.94
N LEU A 101 34.14 -36.26 -37.78
CA LEU A 101 35.59 -36.53 -37.71
C LEU A 101 35.99 -37.82 -38.44
N ARG A 102 35.21 -38.90 -38.32
CA ARG A 102 35.46 -40.15 -39.07
C ARG A 102 35.40 -39.92 -40.59
N THR A 103 34.39 -39.18 -41.05
CA THR A 103 34.21 -38.85 -42.48
C THR A 103 35.36 -38.01 -43.02
N GLU A 104 35.83 -37.03 -42.24
CA GLU A 104 36.98 -36.18 -42.60
C GLU A 104 38.29 -36.98 -42.69
N LEU A 105 38.49 -37.95 -41.79
CA LEU A 105 39.65 -38.82 -41.79
C LEU A 105 39.66 -39.79 -42.99
N GLU A 106 38.49 -40.31 -43.39
CA GLU A 106 38.33 -41.11 -44.62
C GLU A 106 38.62 -40.29 -45.88
N LEU A 107 38.10 -39.05 -45.97
CA LEU A 107 38.38 -38.12 -47.08
C LEU A 107 39.88 -37.81 -47.20
N SER A 108 40.57 -37.64 -46.06
CA SER A 108 42.01 -37.37 -46.02
C SER A 108 42.82 -38.57 -46.52
N ARG A 109 42.39 -39.80 -46.20
CA ARG A 109 43.03 -41.04 -46.69
C ARG A 109 42.91 -41.23 -48.20
N GLY A 110 41.83 -40.74 -48.81
CA GLY A 110 41.63 -40.83 -50.27
C GLY A 110 42.53 -39.89 -51.09
N ARG A 111 43.09 -38.82 -50.50
CA ARG A 111 43.91 -37.82 -51.21
C ARG A 111 45.38 -38.19 -51.38
N THR A 112 45.94 -39.10 -50.59
CA THR A 112 47.38 -39.45 -50.65
C THR A 112 47.75 -40.47 -51.73
N GLY A 113 46.78 -40.96 -52.52
CA GLY A 113 46.99 -42.00 -53.53
C GLY A 113 47.13 -41.55 -54.99
N LYS A 114 47.02 -40.25 -55.31
CA LYS A 114 47.10 -39.75 -56.69
C LYS A 114 48.17 -38.65 -56.84
N THR A 115 49.42 -39.05 -56.76
CA THR A 115 50.56 -38.25 -57.24
C THR A 115 50.82 -38.62 -58.70
N GLU A 116 49.95 -38.17 -59.60
CA GLU A 116 50.20 -38.27 -61.04
C GLU A 116 50.58 -36.88 -61.58
N LYS A 117 51.74 -36.85 -62.23
CA LYS A 117 52.48 -35.70 -62.74
C LYS A 117 51.62 -34.85 -63.68
N SER A 118 51.73 -33.52 -63.59
CA SER A 118 51.88 -32.53 -64.69
C SER A 118 51.45 -31.12 -64.25
N PRO A 119 51.68 -30.04 -65.05
CA PRO A 119 52.94 -29.31 -65.05
C PRO A 119 52.74 -27.84 -64.64
N MET A 120 53.87 -27.18 -64.39
CA MET A 120 53.99 -25.74 -64.17
C MET A 120 53.28 -24.93 -65.27
N LEU A 121 52.37 -24.04 -64.89
CA LEU A 121 52.10 -22.84 -65.67
C LEU A 121 52.11 -21.60 -64.78
N VAL A 122 53.14 -20.80 -65.02
CA VAL A 122 53.37 -19.44 -64.52
C VAL A 122 52.24 -18.53 -65.01
N ARG A 123 51.63 -17.73 -64.12
CA ARG A 123 51.04 -16.44 -64.54
C ARG A 123 50.91 -15.42 -63.42
N SER A 124 51.82 -14.45 -63.51
CA SER A 124 51.71 -13.00 -63.31
C SER A 124 50.58 -12.40 -62.48
N SER A 125 51.03 -11.64 -61.49
CA SER A 125 50.48 -10.42 -60.89
C SER A 125 49.55 -9.59 -61.80
N THR A 126 48.36 -9.24 -61.31
CA THR A 126 47.67 -7.99 -61.65
C THR A 126 46.78 -7.56 -60.49
N ALA A 127 47.01 -6.35 -60.01
CA ALA A 127 46.19 -5.65 -59.03
C ALA A 127 44.80 -5.32 -59.61
N ALA A 128 43.73 -5.61 -58.88
CA ALA A 128 42.40 -5.04 -59.11
C ALA A 128 41.52 -5.16 -57.85
N SER A 129 41.09 -4.00 -57.35
CA SER A 129 39.77 -3.68 -56.77
C SER A 129 39.09 -4.63 -55.77
N LEU A 130 38.91 -4.11 -54.55
CA LEU A 130 37.91 -4.57 -53.57
C LEU A 130 36.50 -4.63 -54.19
N PRO A 131 35.73 -5.72 -53.98
CA PRO A 131 34.29 -5.70 -54.11
C PRO A 131 33.63 -5.46 -52.74
N THR A 132 32.65 -4.57 -52.78
CA THR A 132 31.66 -4.27 -51.73
C THR A 132 30.88 -5.54 -51.36
N PRO A 133 30.51 -5.77 -50.08
CA PRO A 133 29.68 -6.91 -49.71
C PRO A 133 28.23 -6.69 -50.17
N THR A 134 27.82 -7.42 -51.21
CA THR A 134 26.42 -7.54 -51.62
C THR A 134 25.72 -8.47 -50.63
N SER A 135 24.75 -7.96 -49.88
CA SER A 135 23.88 -8.77 -49.02
C SER A 135 23.01 -9.67 -49.89
N VAL A 136 23.38 -10.94 -49.97
CA VAL A 136 22.52 -11.99 -50.55
C VAL A 136 21.44 -12.31 -49.53
N THR A 137 20.25 -11.73 -49.74
CA THR A 137 19.00 -12.17 -49.10
C THR A 137 18.70 -13.58 -49.59
N GLN A 138 18.87 -14.57 -48.71
CA GLN A 138 18.40 -15.94 -48.98
C GLN A 138 16.86 -15.98 -48.91
N PRO A 139 16.18 -16.67 -49.84
CA PRO A 139 14.77 -16.95 -49.71
C PRO A 139 14.55 -17.95 -48.58
N ILE A 140 13.85 -17.51 -47.54
CA ILE A 140 13.31 -18.36 -46.49
C ILE A 140 12.34 -19.33 -47.17
N SER A 141 12.74 -20.59 -47.27
CA SER A 141 11.86 -21.69 -47.66
C SER A 141 10.77 -21.85 -46.59
N GLU A 142 9.51 -21.64 -47.01
CA GLU A 142 8.31 -21.90 -46.22
C GLU A 142 8.29 -23.35 -45.71
N VAL A 143 8.59 -23.53 -44.43
CA VAL A 143 8.29 -24.78 -43.72
C VAL A 143 6.81 -24.74 -43.37
N LYS A 144 6.01 -25.44 -44.16
CA LYS A 144 4.57 -25.65 -43.95
C LYS A 144 4.37 -26.60 -42.76
N VAL A 145 4.44 -26.07 -41.54
CA VAL A 145 4.11 -26.82 -40.32
C VAL A 145 2.60 -26.98 -40.25
N LYS A 146 2.10 -28.17 -40.57
CA LYS A 146 0.72 -28.60 -40.33
C LYS A 146 0.55 -28.80 -38.83
N ILE A 147 0.16 -27.74 -38.11
CA ILE A 147 -0.26 -27.84 -36.70
C ILE A 147 -1.70 -28.35 -36.72
N GLU A 148 -1.84 -29.66 -36.49
CA GLU A 148 -3.12 -30.32 -36.24
C GLU A 148 -3.54 -29.93 -34.82
N SER A 149 -4.36 -28.87 -34.72
CA SER A 149 -4.96 -28.40 -33.48
C SER A 149 -6.11 -29.34 -33.09
N SER A 150 -5.83 -30.30 -32.19
CA SER A 150 -6.88 -31.01 -31.46
C SER A 150 -7.18 -30.25 -30.18
N GLU A 151 -8.18 -29.36 -30.21
CA GLU A 151 -8.75 -28.75 -29.01
C GLU A 151 -9.47 -29.82 -28.17
N PRO A 152 -9.11 -30.02 -26.88
CA PRO A 152 -9.96 -30.73 -25.96
C PRO A 152 -11.04 -29.76 -25.43
N SER A 153 -12.30 -30.02 -25.82
CA SER A 153 -13.47 -29.31 -25.30
C SER A 153 -13.61 -29.53 -23.78
N LEU A 154 -13.18 -28.57 -22.97
CA LEU A 154 -13.45 -28.56 -21.54
C LEU A 154 -14.91 -28.17 -21.30
N LYS A 155 -15.72 -29.19 -20.98
CA LYS A 155 -17.11 -29.05 -20.54
C LYS A 155 -17.16 -28.20 -19.28
N ARG A 156 -17.72 -27.00 -19.43
CA ARG A 156 -18.11 -26.09 -18.34
C ARG A 156 -19.08 -26.80 -17.38
N PRO A 157 -18.82 -26.86 -16.08
CA PRO A 157 -19.81 -27.34 -15.12
C PRO A 157 -20.98 -26.35 -15.08
N ARG A 158 -22.20 -26.86 -15.29
CA ARG A 158 -23.45 -26.12 -15.06
C ARG A 158 -23.51 -25.75 -13.58
N SER A 159 -23.56 -24.45 -13.29
CA SER A 159 -23.89 -23.97 -11.95
C SER A 159 -25.34 -24.36 -11.66
N SER A 160 -25.51 -25.18 -10.63
CA SER A 160 -26.82 -25.59 -10.13
C SER A 160 -27.47 -24.40 -9.42
N HIS A 161 -28.63 -24.05 -9.95
CA HIS A 161 -29.61 -23.13 -9.40
C HIS A 161 -30.03 -23.62 -8.01
N GLY A 162 -29.56 -22.96 -6.95
CA GLY A 162 -29.98 -23.21 -5.57
C GLY A 162 -31.31 -22.52 -5.32
N GLN A 163 -32.38 -23.31 -5.30
CA GLN A 163 -33.72 -22.88 -4.88
C GLN A 163 -33.71 -22.51 -3.39
N SER A 164 -34.35 -21.39 -3.06
CA SER A 164 -34.79 -21.05 -1.71
C SER A 164 -35.79 -22.09 -1.19
N PRO A 165 -35.73 -22.50 0.09
CA PRO A 165 -36.87 -23.09 0.76
C PRO A 165 -37.60 -22.03 1.59
N SER A 166 -38.84 -21.82 1.18
CA SER A 166 -39.91 -21.25 1.98
C SER A 166 -40.37 -22.26 3.03
N GLU A 167 -40.62 -21.74 4.24
CA GLU A 167 -41.63 -22.11 5.23
C GLU A 167 -42.20 -23.54 5.26
N GLN A 168 -42.07 -24.19 6.42
CA GLN A 168 -43.16 -24.73 7.28
C GLN A 168 -42.63 -25.89 8.13
N ASN A 169 -42.72 -25.77 9.46
CA ASN A 169 -43.44 -26.74 10.31
C ASN A 169 -43.34 -26.36 11.79
N GLU A 170 -44.51 -26.13 12.37
CA GLU A 170 -44.78 -26.31 13.79
C GLU A 170 -44.60 -27.79 14.18
N ALA A 171 -43.93 -28.07 15.29
CA ALA A 171 -44.32 -29.14 16.21
C ALA A 171 -43.58 -29.01 17.57
N ASP A 172 -44.40 -29.14 18.59
CA ASP A 172 -44.26 -29.05 20.05
C ASP A 172 -43.13 -29.89 20.73
N PRO A 173 -42.85 -29.67 22.04
CA PRO A 173 -41.59 -29.94 22.71
C PRO A 173 -41.58 -31.25 23.49
N LYS A 174 -40.35 -31.71 23.79
CA LYS A 174 -39.98 -32.44 25.02
C LYS A 174 -38.48 -32.75 24.95
N HIS A 175 -37.67 -32.10 25.79
CA HIS A 175 -36.67 -32.81 26.58
C HIS A 175 -36.05 -31.88 27.64
N ARG A 176 -36.51 -32.14 28.87
CA ARG A 176 -35.93 -31.82 30.17
C ARG A 176 -34.49 -32.38 30.24
N ARG A 177 -33.51 -31.57 30.67
CA ARG A 177 -32.53 -31.94 31.74
C ARG A 177 -31.50 -30.85 32.05
N LEU A 178 -31.46 -30.53 33.36
CA LEU A 178 -30.30 -30.32 34.24
C LEU A 178 -29.38 -29.11 34.00
N THR A 179 -29.76 -28.05 34.70
CA THR A 179 -28.94 -27.14 35.51
C THR A 179 -27.50 -27.59 35.81
N LYS A 180 -26.56 -26.68 35.59
CA LYS A 180 -25.37 -26.58 36.44
C LYS A 180 -25.04 -25.11 36.64
N ASP A 181 -25.12 -24.71 37.91
CA ASP A 181 -24.82 -23.38 38.43
C ASP A 181 -23.35 -23.03 38.21
N GLU A 182 -23.08 -21.82 37.70
CA GLU A 182 -21.84 -21.10 37.98
C GLU A 182 -22.18 -19.63 38.26
N GLU A 183 -21.94 -19.23 39.51
CA GLU A 183 -21.97 -17.86 40.01
C GLU A 183 -20.95 -16.98 39.26
N PRO A 184 -21.30 -15.73 38.90
CA PRO A 184 -20.30 -14.70 38.67
C PRO A 184 -20.10 -13.87 39.94
N GLN A 185 -18.91 -14.00 40.53
CA GLN A 185 -18.41 -13.09 41.57
C GLN A 185 -18.34 -11.67 41.03
N GLY A 186 -19.11 -10.77 41.64
CA GLY A 186 -19.06 -9.34 41.39
C GLY A 186 -17.79 -8.72 41.97
N GLY A 187 -16.94 -8.18 41.08
CA GLY A 187 -15.85 -7.29 41.44
C GLY A 187 -16.29 -5.83 41.32
N ILE A 188 -16.67 -5.23 42.45
CA ILE A 188 -16.90 -3.79 42.59
C ILE A 188 -15.54 -3.08 42.52
N ILE A 189 -15.25 -2.36 41.43
CA ILE A 189 -14.12 -1.44 41.37
C ILE A 189 -14.62 -0.07 41.83
N GLY A 190 -14.21 0.31 43.05
CA GLY A 190 -14.43 1.63 43.62
C GLY A 190 -13.68 2.71 42.85
N LEU A 191 -14.41 3.74 42.43
CA LEU A 191 -13.88 5.01 41.94
C LEU A 191 -13.34 5.79 43.15
N HIS A 192 -12.02 5.79 43.33
CA HIS A 192 -11.33 6.73 44.22
C HIS A 192 -10.93 7.97 43.44
N ASN A 193 -11.57 9.08 43.77
CA ASN A 193 -11.22 10.43 43.33
C ASN A 193 -10.19 11.01 44.33
N PRO A 194 -8.98 11.41 43.92
CA PRO A 194 -8.13 12.22 44.78
C PRO A 194 -8.37 13.72 44.54
N GLU A 195 -8.95 14.31 45.56
CA GLU A 195 -9.08 15.74 45.82
C GLU A 195 -7.70 16.44 45.80
N VAL A 196 -7.43 17.23 44.75
CA VAL A 196 -6.21 18.05 44.67
C VAL A 196 -6.45 19.38 45.36
N LYS A 197 -5.81 19.55 46.52
CA LYS A 197 -5.75 20.79 47.28
C LYS A 197 -4.99 21.87 46.49
N VAL A 198 -5.71 22.95 46.18
CA VAL A 198 -5.15 24.23 45.73
C VAL A 198 -4.36 24.84 46.89
N LYS A 199 -3.06 25.07 46.70
CA LYS A 199 -2.26 25.96 47.55
C LYS A 199 -2.07 27.27 46.80
N GLU A 200 -2.79 28.29 47.24
CA GLU A 200 -2.48 29.69 46.99
C GLU A 200 -1.14 30.03 47.63
N GLY A 201 -0.17 30.41 46.80
CA GLY A 201 1.07 31.03 47.22
C GLY A 201 1.10 32.47 46.69
N GLN A 202 0.77 33.41 47.56
CA GLN A 202 1.07 34.83 47.37
C GLN A 202 2.59 35.03 47.39
N SER A 203 3.15 35.69 46.37
CA SER A 203 4.49 36.29 46.48
C SER A 203 4.46 37.73 45.97
N SER A 204 4.89 38.60 46.86
CA SER A 204 4.95 40.05 46.77
C SER A 204 5.97 40.59 45.76
N ALA A 205 5.69 41.83 45.36
CA ALA A 205 6.48 42.75 44.56
C ALA A 205 7.95 42.95 44.96
N LEU A 206 8.80 43.21 43.95
CA LEU A 206 9.93 44.18 43.91
C LEU A 206 10.64 43.97 42.55
N ALA A 207 10.39 44.80 41.54
CA ALA A 207 11.05 46.07 41.24
C ALA A 207 12.14 45.93 40.16
N LYS A 208 11.91 46.64 39.04
CA LYS A 208 12.85 47.38 38.19
C LYS A 208 14.18 46.69 37.84
N ASP A 209 14.32 46.29 36.58
CA ASP A 209 15.31 46.96 35.73
C ASP A 209 14.97 46.85 34.24
N ALA A 210 15.04 48.01 33.59
CA ALA A 210 14.84 48.18 32.18
C ALA A 210 16.14 47.86 31.45
N MET A 211 16.12 46.87 30.55
CA MET A 211 17.14 46.72 29.52
C MET A 211 16.44 46.55 28.18
N THR A 212 16.20 47.69 27.55
CA THR A 212 15.70 47.81 26.18
C THR A 212 16.81 47.42 25.21
N LEU A 213 16.94 46.13 24.91
CA LEU A 213 17.71 45.67 23.76
C LEU A 213 16.85 45.80 22.51
N HIS A 214 16.97 46.93 21.83
CA HIS A 214 16.53 47.08 20.45
C HIS A 214 17.42 46.22 19.56
N THR A 215 17.03 44.96 19.34
CA THR A 215 17.51 44.17 18.22
C THR A 215 16.68 44.58 17.01
N THR A 216 17.18 45.52 16.23
CA THR A 216 16.70 45.83 14.88
C THR A 216 16.98 44.61 14.01
N SER A 217 16.07 43.63 14.01
CA SER A 217 16.07 42.56 13.01
C SER A 217 15.55 43.15 11.71
N GLU A 218 16.45 43.35 10.75
CA GLU A 218 16.08 43.61 9.36
C GLU A 218 15.09 42.52 8.89
N PRO A 219 14.07 42.87 8.08
CA PRO A 219 13.20 41.89 7.46
C PRO A 219 14.04 41.09 6.46
N HIS A 220 14.59 39.98 6.92
CA HIS A 220 15.29 39.03 6.07
C HIS A 220 14.25 38.47 5.10
N ALA A 221 14.29 38.98 3.86
CA ALA A 221 13.53 38.42 2.75
C ALA A 221 13.84 36.93 2.71
N TRP A 222 12.84 36.13 3.04
CA TRP A 222 12.96 34.69 3.13
C TRP A 222 13.16 34.18 1.70
N THR A 223 14.41 34.11 1.22
CA THR A 223 14.76 33.24 0.12
C THR A 223 14.81 31.84 0.72
N PRO A 224 13.79 30.99 0.52
CA PRO A 224 13.94 29.60 0.92
C PRO A 224 15.16 29.09 0.17
N GLU A 225 16.22 28.73 0.90
CA GLU A 225 17.21 27.81 0.40
C GLU A 225 16.46 26.50 0.15
N ILE A 226 15.82 26.43 -1.02
CA ILE A 226 15.24 25.21 -1.54
C ILE A 226 16.43 24.25 -1.57
N PRO A 227 16.42 23.16 -0.79
CA PRO A 227 17.52 22.22 -0.82
C PRO A 227 17.78 21.86 -2.29
N PHE A 228 19.03 22.03 -2.71
CA PHE A 228 19.53 22.01 -4.10
C PHE A 228 19.14 20.77 -4.92
N PHE A 229 18.44 19.81 -4.33
CA PHE A 229 18.09 18.50 -4.87
C PHE A 229 16.90 18.48 -5.84
N ILE A 230 16.11 19.55 -5.99
CA ILE A 230 14.99 19.57 -6.96
C ILE A 230 15.48 19.76 -8.42
N LYS A 231 16.72 20.20 -8.64
CA LYS A 231 17.17 20.63 -9.98
C LYS A 231 17.27 19.53 -11.05
N ASN A 232 17.31 18.25 -10.67
CA ASN A 232 17.45 17.14 -11.62
C ASN A 232 16.25 16.18 -11.64
N CYS A 233 15.07 16.63 -11.21
CA CYS A 233 13.88 15.81 -11.38
C CYS A 233 13.57 15.64 -12.88
N ASN A 234 13.74 14.40 -13.34
CA ASN A 234 13.55 13.90 -14.68
C ASN A 234 12.36 14.55 -15.40
N SER A 235 12.62 15.31 -16.48
CA SER A 235 11.62 16.14 -17.19
C SER A 235 10.37 15.37 -17.63
N CYS A 236 10.50 14.06 -17.85
CA CYS A 236 9.43 13.18 -18.29
C CYS A 236 8.24 13.08 -17.30
N LEU A 237 8.48 13.02 -15.98
CA LEU A 237 7.39 12.91 -15.01
C LEU A 237 6.62 14.22 -14.84
N TYR A 238 7.28 15.37 -15.01
CA TYR A 238 6.62 16.67 -14.96
C TYR A 238 5.60 16.85 -16.08
N HIS A 239 5.80 16.25 -17.25
CA HIS A 239 4.81 16.29 -18.32
C HIS A 239 3.45 15.71 -17.89
N ARG A 240 3.42 14.78 -16.93
CA ARG A 240 2.16 14.21 -16.40
C ARG A 240 1.36 15.20 -15.57
N ILE A 241 2.02 16.22 -15.01
CA ILE A 241 1.38 17.23 -14.15
C ILE A 241 1.41 18.64 -14.76
N ALA A 242 2.00 18.82 -15.94
CA ALA A 242 2.10 20.11 -16.63
C ALA A 242 0.73 20.77 -16.87
N ASN A 243 -0.32 19.96 -17.06
CA ASN A 243 -1.69 20.43 -17.28
C ASN A 243 -2.53 20.54 -15.99
N ILE A 244 -1.95 20.21 -14.83
CA ILE A 244 -2.66 20.33 -13.55
C ILE A 244 -2.48 21.76 -13.04
N PRO A 245 -3.56 22.52 -12.81
CA PRO A 245 -3.45 23.89 -12.37
C PRO A 245 -2.83 23.98 -10.98
N PHE A 246 -2.06 25.05 -10.77
CA PHE A 246 -1.54 25.42 -9.47
C PHE A 246 -2.69 25.93 -8.58
N PHE A 247 -2.78 25.44 -7.34
CA PHE A 247 -3.69 26.02 -6.35
C PHE A 247 -2.98 27.16 -5.62
N SER A 248 -3.49 28.39 -5.78
CA SER A 248 -2.88 29.55 -5.13
C SER A 248 -3.16 29.54 -3.62
N VAL A 249 -2.14 29.18 -2.84
CA VAL A 249 -2.20 29.25 -1.37
C VAL A 249 -1.76 30.64 -0.93
N GLN A 250 -2.67 31.39 -0.32
CA GLN A 250 -2.32 32.63 0.36
C GLN A 250 -1.81 32.28 1.76
N MET A 251 -0.50 32.32 1.96
CA MET A 251 0.07 32.23 3.29
C MET A 251 0.05 33.65 3.87
N PRO A 252 -0.64 33.91 4.98
CA PRO A 252 -0.51 35.19 5.64
C PRO A 252 0.96 35.37 6.04
N ASN A 253 1.51 36.58 5.86
CA ASN A 253 2.96 36.85 6.01
C ASN A 253 3.51 36.42 7.38
N ASP A 254 2.66 36.35 8.40
CA ASP A 254 3.01 35.97 9.77
C ASP A 254 3.06 34.45 9.99
N PHE A 255 2.55 33.67 9.03
CA PHE A 255 2.43 32.21 9.10
C PHE A 255 3.43 31.56 8.15
N SER A 256 4.66 31.37 8.63
CA SER A 256 5.50 30.34 8.03
C SER A 256 4.93 28.99 8.47
N PRO A 257 4.57 28.09 7.56
CA PRO A 257 3.92 26.84 7.93
C PRO A 257 4.88 26.08 8.84
N ALA A 258 4.50 25.99 10.12
CA ALA A 258 5.36 25.50 11.18
C ALA A 258 5.85 24.10 10.81
N SER A 259 7.17 23.94 10.76
CA SER A 259 7.78 22.64 10.52
C SER A 259 7.71 21.86 11.83
N ILE A 260 6.83 20.87 11.91
CA ILE A 260 6.53 20.12 13.13
C ILE A 260 7.17 18.72 13.10
N PRO A 261 7.61 18.17 14.24
CA PRO A 261 8.23 16.85 14.28
C PRO A 261 7.17 15.75 14.12
N ARG A 262 7.53 14.62 13.51
CA ARG A 262 6.60 13.48 13.32
C ARG A 262 5.97 12.98 14.64
N PRO A 263 6.73 12.82 15.75
CA PRO A 263 6.17 12.39 17.03
C PRO A 263 5.02 13.27 17.52
N PHE A 264 5.07 14.58 17.26
CA PHE A 264 3.97 15.48 17.61
C PHE A 264 2.69 15.16 16.83
N ILE A 265 2.81 14.91 15.51
CA ILE A 265 1.65 14.55 14.68
C ILE A 265 1.03 13.24 15.20
N MET A 266 1.88 12.25 15.50
CA MET A 266 1.46 10.95 16.04
C MET A 266 0.74 11.10 17.39
N ASP A 267 1.31 11.86 18.33
CA ASP A 267 0.76 12.11 19.67
C ASP A 267 -0.59 12.84 19.60
N LYS A 268 -0.66 13.97 18.89
CA LYS A 268 -1.84 14.86 18.94
C LYS A 268 -2.97 14.48 18.00
N TYR A 269 -2.69 13.70 16.94
CA TYR A 269 -3.70 13.29 15.95
C TYR A 269 -3.95 11.77 15.92
N GLY A 270 -3.29 11.01 16.80
CA GLY A 270 -3.49 9.56 16.92
C GLY A 270 -3.13 8.81 15.64
N VAL A 271 -2.14 9.29 14.90
CA VAL A 271 -1.69 8.65 13.66
C VAL A 271 -0.56 7.66 13.93
N ASN A 272 -0.62 6.53 13.23
CA ASN A 272 0.42 5.51 13.29
C ASN A 272 1.65 5.93 12.48
N GLY A 273 2.77 5.22 12.65
CA GLY A 273 4.03 5.47 11.95
C GLY A 273 4.03 5.21 10.44
N ASP A 274 2.85 5.00 9.83
CA ASP A 274 2.68 4.69 8.41
C ASP A 274 2.71 5.94 7.53
N VAL A 275 2.91 5.75 6.22
CA VAL A 275 2.94 6.84 5.22
C VAL A 275 1.53 7.34 4.92
N PHE A 276 0.54 6.46 4.91
CA PHE A 276 -0.86 6.82 4.70
C PHE A 276 -1.67 6.45 5.94
N VAL A 277 -2.27 7.44 6.59
CA VAL A 277 -2.89 7.28 7.90
C VAL A 277 -4.25 7.96 7.97
N ARG A 278 -5.15 7.37 8.75
CA ARG A 278 -6.44 7.98 9.10
C ARG A 278 -6.30 8.69 10.44
N VAL A 279 -6.68 9.96 10.48
CA VAL A 279 -6.74 10.74 11.73
C VAL A 279 -7.92 10.28 12.55
N HIS A 280 -7.73 10.13 13.87
CA HIS A 280 -8.82 9.79 14.77
C HIS A 280 -9.90 10.88 14.75
N SER A 281 -11.16 10.53 14.53
CA SER A 281 -12.23 11.51 14.28
C SER A 281 -12.42 12.50 15.43
N GLN A 282 -12.21 12.07 16.68
CA GLN A 282 -12.29 12.93 17.87
C GLN A 282 -11.15 13.94 17.98
N LEU A 283 -10.00 13.66 17.35
CA LEU A 283 -8.81 14.51 17.37
C LEU A 283 -8.71 15.42 16.15
N ASN A 284 -9.62 15.25 15.19
CA ASN A 284 -9.64 16.02 13.96
C ASN A 284 -10.33 17.38 14.15
N VAL A 285 -10.14 18.27 13.17
CA VAL A 285 -10.81 19.56 13.09
C VAL A 285 -11.58 19.64 11.76
N PRO A 286 -12.91 19.81 11.80
CA PRO A 286 -13.78 19.77 13.00
C PRO A 286 -13.88 18.34 13.59
N PRO A 287 -14.14 18.20 14.91
CA PRO A 287 -14.32 16.89 15.54
C PRO A 287 -15.45 16.07 14.89
N GLY A 288 -15.28 14.77 14.80
CA GLY A 288 -16.22 13.83 14.16
C GLY A 288 -15.99 13.64 12.66
N SER A 289 -15.24 14.54 12.00
CA SER A 289 -14.91 14.38 10.58
C SER A 289 -13.80 13.34 10.36
N THR A 290 -13.84 12.62 9.24
CA THR A 290 -12.75 11.72 8.83
C THR A 290 -11.76 12.46 7.95
N ARG A 291 -10.48 12.44 8.33
CA ARG A 291 -9.37 13.00 7.53
C ARG A 291 -8.31 11.93 7.33
N TYR A 292 -7.76 11.91 6.12
CA TYR A 292 -6.58 11.11 5.80
C TYR A 292 -5.37 12.04 5.70
N MET A 293 -4.22 11.57 6.18
CA MET A 293 -2.94 12.22 5.99
C MET A 293 -2.04 11.34 5.14
N LEU A 294 -1.25 11.99 4.30
CA LEU A 294 -0.17 11.37 3.55
C LEU A 294 1.13 12.01 3.98
N LEU A 295 2.04 11.20 4.51
CA LEU A 295 3.35 11.58 5.01
C LEU A 295 4.44 10.91 4.17
N PRO A 296 4.55 11.20 2.86
CA PRO A 296 5.58 10.59 2.04
C PRO A 296 6.93 11.18 2.48
N PRO A 297 7.93 10.34 2.77
CA PRO A 297 9.25 10.86 2.99
C PRO A 297 9.76 11.42 1.64
N TYR A 298 10.52 12.51 1.71
CA TYR A 298 10.96 13.26 0.53
C TYR A 298 11.70 12.39 -0.51
N ASN A 299 12.33 11.33 -0.02
CA ASN A 299 13.18 10.46 -0.79
C ASN A 299 12.37 9.39 -1.57
N CYS A 300 11.12 9.09 -1.19
CA CYS A 300 10.31 8.06 -1.85
C CYS A 300 9.64 8.51 -3.15
N SER A 301 9.67 9.80 -3.52
CA SER A 301 9.05 10.26 -4.75
C SER A 301 9.74 11.49 -5.32
N PRO A 302 10.26 11.41 -6.56
CA PRO A 302 11.10 12.45 -7.15
C PRO A 302 10.34 13.76 -7.37
N CYS A 303 9.03 13.70 -7.63
CA CYS A 303 8.27 14.85 -8.09
C CYS A 303 7.15 15.25 -7.10
N LEU A 304 7.38 15.12 -5.80
CA LEU A 304 6.46 15.65 -4.79
C LEU A 304 6.28 17.18 -4.97
N PRO A 305 5.13 17.75 -4.53
CA PRO A 305 4.93 19.19 -4.55
C PRO A 305 6.09 19.96 -3.90
N TYR A 306 6.68 20.92 -4.63
CA TYR A 306 7.83 21.70 -4.15
C TYR A 306 7.43 22.88 -3.25
N ARG A 307 6.16 23.31 -3.32
CA ARG A 307 5.55 24.31 -2.43
C ARG A 307 4.08 23.99 -2.18
N PRO A 308 3.48 24.52 -1.10
CA PRO A 308 2.03 24.39 -0.87
C PRO A 308 1.22 24.81 -2.10
N GLY A 309 0.22 24.01 -2.45
CA GLY A 309 -0.62 24.23 -3.63
C GLY A 309 -0.05 23.77 -4.97
N ALA A 310 1.24 23.41 -5.06
CA ALA A 310 1.82 22.91 -6.30
C ALA A 310 1.32 21.49 -6.63
N PRO A 311 1.08 21.15 -7.90
CA PRO A 311 0.85 19.76 -8.26
C PRO A 311 2.10 18.92 -8.03
N GLY A 312 1.93 17.61 -7.95
CA GLY A 312 3.04 16.67 -7.77
C GLY A 312 2.73 15.28 -8.30
N VAL A 313 3.73 14.42 -8.29
CA VAL A 313 3.65 13.01 -8.64
C VAL A 313 4.26 12.19 -7.53
N MET A 314 3.58 11.11 -7.19
CA MET A 314 4.04 10.10 -6.25
C MET A 314 4.07 8.74 -6.94
N LEU A 315 5.13 7.97 -6.71
CA LEU A 315 5.26 6.62 -7.23
C LEU A 315 4.87 5.63 -6.13
N THR A 316 3.81 4.86 -6.34
CA THR A 316 3.29 3.93 -5.32
C THR A 316 2.36 2.90 -5.94
N ASN A 317 2.41 1.67 -5.43
CA ASN A 317 1.45 0.62 -5.75
C ASN A 317 0.33 0.48 -4.71
N ASP A 318 0.31 1.33 -3.69
CA ASP A 318 -0.75 1.31 -2.70
C ASP A 318 -2.05 1.89 -3.30
N ALA A 319 -2.98 1.01 -3.64
CA ALA A 319 -4.28 1.39 -4.17
C ALA A 319 -5.20 1.99 -3.09
N ASP A 320 -4.93 1.77 -1.80
CA ASP A 320 -5.82 2.21 -0.71
C ASP A 320 -5.84 3.72 -0.52
N ILE A 321 -4.83 4.42 -1.04
CA ILE A 321 -4.76 5.89 -1.03
C ILE A 321 -5.70 6.52 -2.06
N LEU A 322 -6.11 5.76 -3.07
CA LEU A 322 -6.97 6.24 -4.15
C LEU A 322 -8.43 6.21 -3.69
N GLY A 323 -9.21 7.23 -4.09
CA GLY A 323 -10.66 7.27 -3.78
C GLY A 323 -11.02 7.61 -2.33
N ARG A 324 -10.05 8.02 -1.50
CA ARG A 324 -10.28 8.40 -0.09
C ARG A 324 -10.70 9.86 0.11
N GLY A 325 -11.04 10.54 -0.99
CA GLY A 325 -11.28 11.98 -1.01
C GLY A 325 -9.99 12.80 -0.88
N PRO A 326 -10.09 14.10 -0.55
CA PRO A 326 -8.93 14.95 -0.32
C PRO A 326 -8.08 14.45 0.85
N VAL A 327 -6.78 14.33 0.64
CA VAL A 327 -5.81 13.86 1.61
C VAL A 327 -4.91 15.03 2.05
N SER A 328 -4.74 15.22 3.35
CA SER A 328 -3.86 16.24 3.90
C SER A 328 -2.40 15.82 3.70
N LEU A 329 -1.68 16.54 2.83
CA LEU A 329 -0.31 16.20 2.45
C LEU A 329 0.71 16.87 3.38
N TRP A 330 1.63 16.06 3.91
CA TRP A 330 2.72 16.47 4.77
C TRP A 330 4.04 16.03 4.20
N ILE A 331 4.94 16.94 3.86
CA ILE A 331 6.24 16.60 3.26
C ILE A 331 7.36 16.83 4.26
N LYS A 332 8.27 15.86 4.37
CA LYS A 332 9.48 15.98 5.19
C LYS A 332 10.42 17.03 4.57
N GLN A 333 10.83 18.02 5.34
CA GLN A 333 11.56 19.19 4.85
C GLN A 333 13.04 18.93 4.55
N SER A 334 13.68 18.10 5.36
CA SER A 334 15.11 17.82 5.27
C SER A 334 15.38 16.41 5.77
N ALA A 335 16.39 15.75 5.19
CA ALA A 335 16.78 14.41 5.62
C ALA A 335 17.18 14.37 7.11
N GLY A 336 17.87 15.42 7.60
CA GLY A 336 18.44 15.47 8.96
C GLY A 336 17.51 16.03 10.04
N LYS A 337 16.54 16.87 9.67
CA LYS A 337 15.54 17.41 10.61
C LYS A 337 14.26 16.62 10.38
N ASN A 338 13.81 15.84 11.36
CA ASN A 338 12.56 15.05 11.29
C ASN A 338 11.31 15.93 11.33
N SER A 339 11.32 17.04 10.60
CA SER A 339 10.29 18.04 10.52
C SER A 339 9.47 17.89 9.24
N TRP A 340 8.17 18.04 9.41
CA TRP A 340 7.13 17.87 8.42
C TRP A 340 6.41 19.18 8.25
N ARG A 341 6.06 19.50 7.02
CA ARG A 341 5.33 20.72 6.66
C ARG A 341 4.05 20.35 5.95
N TYR A 342 2.97 21.07 6.25
CA TYR A 342 1.68 20.91 5.57
C TYR A 342 1.69 21.60 4.20
N PHE A 343 1.29 20.87 3.16
CA PHE A 343 1.29 21.35 1.77
C PHE A 343 -0.12 21.63 1.21
N GLY A 344 -1.17 21.30 1.96
CA GLY A 344 -2.57 21.43 1.55
C GLY A 344 -3.31 20.10 1.48
N ASN A 345 -4.53 20.14 0.97
CA ASN A 345 -5.36 18.97 0.72
C ASN A 345 -5.29 18.60 -0.76
N TYR A 346 -4.95 17.35 -1.05
CA TYR A 346 -4.71 16.86 -2.39
C TYR A 346 -5.68 15.76 -2.76
N GLU A 347 -6.20 15.84 -3.97
CA GLU A 347 -6.85 14.73 -4.62
C GLU A 347 -5.81 13.90 -5.37
N LEU A 348 -5.84 12.59 -5.14
CA LEU A 348 -4.92 11.63 -5.71
C LEU A 348 -5.61 10.90 -6.86
N SER A 349 -4.99 10.92 -8.03
CA SER A 349 -5.49 10.23 -9.22
C SER A 349 -4.41 9.33 -9.80
N ARG A 350 -4.77 8.09 -10.12
CA ARG A 350 -3.86 7.18 -10.84
C ARG A 350 -3.70 7.67 -12.27
N SER A 351 -2.47 7.78 -12.73
CA SER A 351 -2.17 8.09 -14.11
C SER A 351 -2.65 6.95 -15.03
N LYS A 352 -3.08 7.28 -16.25
CA LYS A 352 -3.57 6.29 -17.22
C LYS A 352 -2.50 5.28 -17.61
N THR A 353 -1.25 5.72 -17.64
CA THR A 353 -0.10 4.89 -17.94
C THR A 353 0.69 4.63 -16.65
N PRO A 354 1.18 3.40 -16.41
CA PRO A 354 2.15 3.15 -15.34
C PRO A 354 3.48 3.86 -15.64
N LEU A 355 4.45 3.75 -14.73
CA LEU A 355 5.80 4.26 -14.96
C LEU A 355 6.40 3.53 -16.16
N THR A 356 6.84 4.27 -17.17
CA THR A 356 7.46 3.69 -18.36
C THR A 356 8.94 3.43 -18.12
N ALA A 357 9.54 2.47 -18.84
CA ALA A 357 10.97 2.21 -18.77
C ALA A 357 11.83 3.45 -19.08
N ALA A 358 11.37 4.34 -19.97
CA ALA A 358 12.07 5.59 -20.27
C ALA A 358 12.06 6.57 -19.10
N GLU A 359 10.93 6.68 -18.38
CA GLU A 359 10.84 7.50 -17.17
C GLU A 359 11.65 6.90 -16.02
N ALA A 360 11.61 5.58 -15.87
CA ALA A 360 12.38 4.85 -14.87
C ALA A 360 13.90 5.05 -15.06
N ARG A 361 14.39 5.05 -16.30
CA ARG A 361 15.83 5.21 -16.62
C ARG A 361 16.44 6.54 -16.20
N GLY A 362 15.66 7.60 -16.04
CA GLY A 362 16.21 8.86 -15.51
C GLY A 362 15.80 9.15 -14.07
N LEU A 363 15.22 8.17 -13.37
CA LEU A 363 15.22 8.24 -11.91
C LEU A 363 16.67 8.06 -11.45
N ASP A 364 17.21 9.04 -10.73
CA ASP A 364 18.56 8.98 -10.17
C ASP A 364 18.77 7.69 -9.34
N GLU A 365 20.00 7.18 -9.26
CA GLU A 365 20.37 5.98 -8.49
C GLU A 365 19.86 6.01 -7.04
N ILE A 366 19.81 7.20 -6.43
CA ILE A 366 19.27 7.40 -5.07
C ILE A 366 17.80 6.99 -4.99
N HIS A 367 16.99 7.31 -6.01
CA HIS A 367 15.58 6.93 -6.03
C HIS A 367 15.42 5.42 -6.21
N ALA A 368 16.26 4.78 -7.04
CA ALA A 368 16.28 3.32 -7.19
C ALA A 368 16.60 2.61 -5.86
N LEU A 369 17.57 3.13 -5.09
CA LEU A 369 17.92 2.60 -3.77
C LEU A 369 16.77 2.72 -2.75
N ILE A 370 15.93 3.75 -2.86
CA ILE A 370 14.84 3.98 -1.90
C ILE A 370 13.66 3.03 -2.14
N PHE A 371 13.50 2.53 -3.37
CA PHE A 371 12.59 1.42 -3.66
C PHE A 371 13.04 0.11 -3.00
N GLN A 372 14.34 -0.08 -2.72
CA GLN A 372 14.80 -1.24 -1.93
C GLN A 372 14.39 -1.16 -0.46
N ILE A 373 14.41 0.05 0.12
CA ILE A 373 14.28 0.24 1.57
C ILE A 373 12.82 0.42 1.98
N SER A 374 11.98 0.98 1.11
CA SER A 374 10.54 1.11 1.33
C SER A 374 9.92 -0.26 1.10
N PRO A 375 9.70 -1.04 2.16
CA PRO A 375 9.40 -2.41 1.95
C PRO A 375 8.00 -2.48 1.35
N LEU A 376 7.87 -3.24 0.27
CA LEU A 376 6.66 -4.01 -0.07
C LEU A 376 6.23 -4.95 1.08
N ARG A 377 6.53 -4.64 2.35
CA ARG A 377 6.05 -5.25 3.61
C ARG A 377 4.58 -4.88 3.79
N ARG A 378 3.74 -5.33 2.88
CA ARG A 378 2.52 -5.99 3.36
C ARG A 378 2.87 -7.48 3.40
N PRO A 379 3.20 -8.04 4.57
CA PRO A 379 3.31 -9.48 4.70
C PRO A 379 1.95 -10.06 4.30
N GLY A 380 1.91 -10.75 3.16
CA GLY A 380 0.70 -11.40 2.65
C GLY A 380 0.28 -11.09 1.20
N ARG A 381 0.86 -10.10 0.49
CA ARG A 381 0.51 -9.88 -0.94
C ARG A 381 1.68 -9.75 -1.92
N GLY A 382 2.92 -9.61 -1.44
CA GLY A 382 4.09 -9.41 -2.31
C GLY A 382 4.68 -10.69 -2.94
N GLN A 383 4.16 -11.88 -2.62
CA GLN A 383 4.79 -13.13 -3.04
C GLN A 383 4.37 -13.62 -4.44
N GLU A 384 3.37 -12.99 -5.07
CA GLU A 384 2.92 -13.35 -6.43
C GLU A 384 3.68 -12.63 -7.55
N CYS A 385 4.37 -11.52 -7.28
CA CYS A 385 4.98 -10.70 -8.34
C CYS A 385 6.42 -11.05 -8.69
N TYR A 386 7.12 -11.88 -7.89
CA TYR A 386 8.52 -12.23 -8.15
C TYR A 386 8.65 -13.73 -8.44
N GLN A 387 8.55 -14.12 -9.72
CA GLN A 387 9.09 -15.38 -10.20
C GLN A 387 10.35 -15.07 -11.01
N PRO A 388 11.55 -15.34 -10.49
CA PRO A 388 12.77 -15.12 -11.26
C PRO A 388 12.73 -15.96 -12.53
N SER A 389 12.94 -15.33 -13.68
CA SER A 389 12.94 -15.94 -15.01
C SER A 389 14.10 -16.91 -15.26
N ASN A 390 15.06 -17.00 -14.33
CA ASN A 390 16.18 -17.92 -14.38
C ASN A 390 15.98 -19.08 -13.40
N GLY A 391 15.46 -20.18 -13.92
CA GLY A 391 15.16 -21.39 -13.16
C GLY A 391 16.40 -22.09 -12.60
N THR A 392 16.86 -21.71 -11.43
CA THR A 392 17.68 -22.56 -10.55
C THR A 392 17.34 -22.33 -9.08
N ALA A 393 17.03 -23.43 -8.39
CA ALA A 393 16.85 -23.57 -6.94
C ALA A 393 15.68 -22.82 -6.27
N THR A 394 14.57 -23.54 -6.06
CA THR A 394 13.63 -23.29 -4.95
C THR A 394 14.36 -23.46 -3.62
N GLN A 395 15.03 -22.40 -3.15
CA GLN A 395 15.35 -22.29 -1.74
C GLN A 395 14.04 -22.06 -0.98
N ASN A 396 13.83 -22.85 0.08
CA ASN A 396 12.85 -22.54 1.10
C ASN A 396 13.20 -21.16 1.66
N PHE A 397 12.56 -20.11 1.15
CA PHE A 397 12.70 -18.76 1.68
C PHE A 397 12.07 -18.76 3.07
N ASP A 398 12.92 -19.02 4.06
CA ASP A 398 12.66 -18.73 5.45
C ASP A 398 12.23 -17.26 5.51
N GLN A 399 10.99 -16.99 5.94
CA GLN A 399 10.31 -15.67 5.86
C GLN A 399 11.01 -14.54 6.64
N LYS A 400 12.21 -14.78 7.16
CA LYS A 400 12.93 -13.89 8.07
C LYS A 400 14.18 -13.23 7.48
N SER A 401 14.66 -13.69 6.32
CA SER A 401 15.85 -13.09 5.71
C SER A 401 15.45 -11.99 4.73
N PRO A 402 15.91 -10.73 4.91
CA PRO A 402 15.72 -9.68 3.91
C PRO A 402 16.32 -10.14 2.58
N VAL A 403 15.53 -10.12 1.50
CA VAL A 403 16.05 -10.39 0.16
C VAL A 403 17.04 -9.29 -0.18
N ASN A 404 18.30 -9.66 -0.42
CA ASN A 404 19.35 -8.72 -0.82
C ASN A 404 19.21 -8.44 -2.32
N LEU A 405 18.29 -7.54 -2.67
CA LEU A 405 18.09 -7.07 -4.04
C LEU A 405 19.22 -6.09 -4.41
N LYS A 406 19.87 -6.28 -5.55
CA LYS A 406 20.84 -5.29 -6.05
C LYS A 406 20.08 -4.15 -6.76
N PRO A 407 20.63 -2.93 -6.79
CA PRO A 407 19.99 -1.82 -7.51
C PRO A 407 19.75 -2.15 -8.99
N ASP A 408 20.69 -2.87 -9.60
CA ASP A 408 20.60 -3.31 -11.00
C ASP A 408 19.42 -4.24 -11.25
N ASP A 409 19.14 -5.18 -10.34
CA ASP A 409 18.01 -6.12 -10.47
C ASP A 409 16.66 -5.38 -10.50
N ILE A 410 16.54 -4.29 -9.72
CA ILE A 410 15.32 -3.46 -9.69
C ILE A 410 15.20 -2.62 -10.96
N LEU A 411 16.31 -2.04 -11.42
CA LEU A 411 16.33 -1.32 -12.68
C LEU A 411 15.98 -2.24 -13.84
N GLU A 412 16.49 -3.48 -13.84
CA GLU A 412 16.15 -4.50 -14.82
C GLU A 412 14.67 -4.90 -14.73
N ALA A 413 14.13 -5.17 -13.54
CA ALA A 413 12.72 -5.52 -13.35
C ALA A 413 11.75 -4.41 -13.80
N LEU A 414 12.09 -3.15 -13.52
CA LEU A 414 11.32 -1.99 -13.99
C LEU A 414 11.44 -1.78 -15.51
N GLN A 415 12.58 -2.16 -16.10
CA GLN A 415 12.81 -2.06 -17.54
C GLN A 415 12.20 -3.22 -18.34
N SER A 416 12.16 -4.42 -17.74
CA SER A 416 11.59 -5.64 -18.33
C SER A 416 10.06 -5.68 -18.25
N TRP A 417 9.44 -4.75 -17.50
CA TRP A 417 8.00 -4.71 -17.21
C TRP A 417 7.51 -5.90 -16.37
N GLU A 418 8.40 -6.66 -15.74
CA GLU A 418 8.02 -7.68 -14.76
C GLU A 418 7.36 -7.04 -13.53
N GLU A 419 7.82 -5.84 -13.15
CA GLU A 419 7.17 -5.03 -12.12
C GLU A 419 6.66 -3.70 -12.68
N THR A 420 5.36 -3.44 -12.51
CA THR A 420 4.77 -2.15 -12.86
C THR A 420 4.62 -1.27 -11.63
N LEU A 421 5.22 -0.09 -11.66
CA LEU A 421 5.02 0.93 -10.63
C LEU A 421 3.95 1.92 -11.09
N ASN A 422 2.94 2.13 -10.26
CA ASN A 422 1.89 3.08 -10.58
C ASN A 422 2.32 4.52 -10.28
N VAL A 423 1.95 5.40 -11.20
CA VAL A 423 2.19 6.83 -11.08
C VAL A 423 0.90 7.48 -10.60
N VAL A 424 0.97 8.15 -9.45
CA VAL A 424 -0.16 8.87 -8.85
C VAL A 424 0.09 10.36 -9.00
N THR A 425 -0.78 11.05 -9.73
CA THR A 425 -0.76 12.51 -9.85
C THR A 425 -1.52 13.12 -8.68
N MET A 426 -1.00 14.21 -8.16
CA MET A 426 -1.52 14.93 -7.00
C MET A 426 -1.99 16.31 -7.44
N ARG A 427 -3.27 16.61 -7.24
CA ARG A 427 -3.86 17.93 -7.50
C ARG A 427 -4.26 18.56 -6.18
N CYS A 428 -3.72 19.73 -5.86
CA CYS A 428 -4.18 20.47 -4.69
C CYS A 428 -5.61 20.96 -4.93
N VAL A 429 -6.54 20.63 -4.02
CA VAL A 429 -7.95 21.00 -4.10
C VAL A 429 -8.34 22.02 -3.02
N GLY A 430 -7.45 22.30 -2.07
CA GLY A 430 -7.70 23.28 -1.02
C GLY A 430 -6.54 23.39 -0.03
N TYR A 431 -6.61 24.43 0.79
CA TYR A 431 -5.70 24.63 1.91
C TYR A 431 -6.53 24.89 3.17
N ASP A 432 -6.41 24.04 4.17
CA ASP A 432 -7.25 24.07 5.37
C ASP A 432 -6.59 24.91 6.47
N TYR A 433 -6.98 26.18 6.53
CA TYR A 433 -6.42 27.15 7.46
C TYR A 433 -6.84 26.89 8.91
N ASP A 434 -8.06 26.37 9.13
CA ASP A 434 -8.53 26.02 10.48
C ASP A 434 -7.73 24.85 11.05
N PHE A 435 -7.45 23.85 10.20
CA PHE A 435 -6.58 22.75 10.56
C PHE A 435 -5.15 23.20 10.84
N LEU A 436 -4.59 24.11 10.02
CA LEU A 436 -3.26 24.66 10.29
C LEU A 436 -3.21 25.44 11.62
N LYS A 437 -4.24 26.24 11.91
CA LYS A 437 -4.34 27.00 13.16
C LYS A 437 -4.42 26.09 14.38
N ASP A 438 -5.18 24.99 14.31
CA ASP A 438 -5.25 23.97 15.36
C ASP A 438 -3.86 23.33 15.61
N ILE A 439 -3.15 23.01 14.53
CA ILE A 439 -1.78 22.46 14.62
C ILE A 439 -0.84 23.40 15.33
N GLU A 440 -0.83 24.67 14.96
CA GLU A 440 0.06 25.66 15.56
C GLU A 440 -0.24 25.87 17.04
N ALA A 441 -1.53 25.92 17.41
CA ALA A 441 -1.96 26.01 18.81
C ALA A 441 -1.48 24.78 19.61
N ARG A 442 -1.73 23.57 19.11
CA ARG A 442 -1.30 22.33 19.76
C ARG A 442 0.22 22.19 19.80
N TRP A 443 0.92 22.64 18.77
CA TRP A 443 2.38 22.63 18.70
C TRP A 443 2.99 23.54 19.75
N GLY A 444 2.41 24.73 19.96
CA GLY A 444 2.77 25.63 21.05
C GLY A 444 2.70 24.93 22.41
N ALA A 445 1.56 24.29 22.70
CA ALA A 445 1.36 23.55 23.94
C ALA A 445 2.32 22.36 24.11
N TRP A 446 2.52 21.57 23.05
CA TRP A 446 3.38 20.39 23.09
C TRP A 446 4.85 20.74 23.37
N LYS A 447 5.37 21.86 22.84
CA LYS A 447 6.73 22.31 23.15
C LYS A 447 6.92 22.60 24.65
N VAL A 448 5.90 23.16 25.31
CA VAL A 448 5.93 23.42 26.75
C VAL A 448 5.91 22.10 27.53
N GLU A 449 5.08 21.14 27.12
CA GLU A 449 5.04 19.78 27.70
C GLU A 449 6.38 19.05 27.56
N GLU A 450 6.98 19.09 26.37
CA GLU A 450 8.26 18.45 26.07
C GLU A 450 9.41 19.08 26.89
N ALA A 451 9.43 20.41 27.00
CA ALA A 451 10.41 21.12 27.83
C ALA A 451 10.27 20.75 29.32
N ARG A 452 9.03 20.65 29.82
CA ARG A 452 8.77 20.21 31.20
C ARG A 452 9.24 18.77 31.44
N HIS A 453 8.98 17.86 30.50
CA HIS A 453 9.44 16.48 30.60
C HIS A 453 10.96 16.37 30.60
N LYS A 454 11.66 17.16 29.77
CA LYS A 454 13.14 17.21 29.73
C LYS A 454 13.78 17.77 30.99
N LEU A 455 13.06 18.54 31.82
CA LEU A 455 13.54 19.04 33.10
C LEU A 455 13.34 18.06 34.26
N MET A 456 12.45 17.07 34.09
CA MET A 456 12.16 16.07 35.12
C MET A 456 13.01 14.80 34.99
N VAL A 457 13.62 14.59 33.83
CA VAL A 457 14.58 13.51 33.54
C VAL A 457 15.98 14.05 33.71
#